data_AF-A0A3D9URL5-F1
#
_entry.id   AF-A0A3D9URL5-F1
#
_cell.length_a   1.000
_cell.length_b   1.000
_cell.length_c   1.000
_cell.angle_alpha   90.00
_cell.angle_beta   90.00
_cell.angle_gamma   90.00
#
_symmetry.space_group_name_H-M   'P 1'
#
loop_
_entity.id
_entity.type
_entity.pdbx_description
1 polymer ?
#
loop_
_entity_poly.entity_id
_entity_poly.type
_entity_poly.pdbx_seq_one_letter_code
_entity_poly.pdbx_strand_id
1 'polypeptide(L)'
;MNKNEKDSNNIEEQQSSVSGYVSSIHVASPVSSNISVKIVDEYNRTLLEDGLLTYGIYSSPGTQLLRVLELALIHNKKVKVTKHIHEGTTFIDHIALLGDLI
;
A
#
# COMPACT_ATOMS: atom_id res chain seq x y z
N MET A 1 -44.61 13.90 -14.15
CA MET A 1 -44.01 14.29 -12.86
C MET A 1 -42.55 13.88 -12.85
N ASN A 2 -41.72 14.70 -12.22
CA ASN A 2 -40.29 14.88 -12.48
C ASN A 2 -39.40 13.68 -12.12
N LYS A 3 -38.28 13.59 -12.84
CA LYS A 3 -37.16 12.67 -12.64
C LYS A 3 -36.32 13.06 -11.42
N ASN A 4 -35.49 12.11 -10.98
CA ASN A 4 -34.36 12.19 -10.05
C ASN A 4 -34.70 11.88 -8.60
N GLU A 5 -34.14 10.78 -8.08
CA GLU A 5 -33.22 10.80 -6.92
C GLU A 5 -32.88 9.36 -6.49
N LYS A 6 -31.74 8.88 -6.98
CA LYS A 6 -30.65 8.36 -6.15
C LYS A 6 -29.56 7.89 -7.09
N ASP A 7 -28.65 8.82 -7.41
CA ASP A 7 -27.26 8.45 -7.66
C ASP A 7 -26.81 7.65 -6.44
N SER A 8 -26.86 6.33 -6.57
CA SER A 8 -26.13 5.46 -5.66
C SER A 8 -24.67 5.80 -5.92
N ASN A 9 -24.05 6.52 -4.97
CA ASN A 9 -22.62 6.71 -4.91
C ASN A 9 -21.96 5.33 -4.88
N ASN A 10 -21.70 4.79 -6.07
CA ASN A 10 -20.71 3.77 -6.31
C ASN A 10 -19.39 4.47 -6.00
N ILE A 11 -19.00 4.47 -4.72
CA ILE A 11 -17.61 4.69 -4.34
C ILE A 11 -16.90 3.42 -4.80
N GLU A 12 -16.65 3.34 -6.10
CA GLU A 12 -15.81 2.31 -6.69
C GLU A 12 -14.47 2.41 -5.96
N GLU A 13 -14.06 1.32 -5.31
CA GLU A 13 -12.71 1.19 -4.75
C GLU A 13 -11.71 1.58 -5.83
N GLN A 14 -11.11 2.76 -5.67
CA GLN A 14 -10.24 3.31 -6.69
C GLN A 14 -8.87 2.63 -6.59
N GLN A 15 -8.76 1.46 -7.23
CA GLN A 15 -7.53 0.72 -7.30
C GLN A 15 -6.50 1.52 -8.12
N SER A 16 -5.35 1.78 -7.53
CA SER A 16 -4.26 2.53 -8.14
C SER A 16 -2.91 1.88 -7.83
N SER A 17 -1.84 2.33 -8.49
CA SER A 17 -0.50 1.80 -8.24
C SER A 17 0.55 2.90 -8.27
N VAL A 18 1.58 2.75 -7.44
CA VAL A 18 2.76 3.62 -7.41
C VAL A 18 4.03 2.77 -7.52
N SER A 19 5.13 3.36 -7.99
CA SER A 19 6.41 2.67 -8.09
C SER A 19 7.54 3.53 -7.54
N GLY A 20 8.28 3.00 -6.58
CA GLY A 20 9.27 3.77 -5.83
C GLY A 20 10.07 2.90 -4.86
N TYR A 21 10.79 3.53 -3.96
CA TYR A 21 11.61 2.88 -2.94
C TYR A 21 10.89 2.92 -1.59
N VAL A 22 11.02 1.84 -0.81
CA VAL A 22 10.54 1.83 0.57
C VAL A 22 11.45 2.74 1.39
N SER A 23 10.91 3.82 1.92
CA SER A 23 11.65 4.79 2.75
C SER A 23 11.54 4.44 4.24
N SER A 24 10.38 3.94 4.68
CA SER A 24 10.19 3.47 6.05
C SER A 24 9.05 2.47 6.17
N ILE A 25 9.15 1.63 7.21
CA ILE A 25 8.12 0.70 7.66
C ILE A 25 7.95 0.93 9.16
N HIS A 26 6.74 1.27 9.59
CA HIS A 26 6.42 1.50 11.00
C HIS A 26 5.34 0.53 11.45
N VAL A 27 5.54 -0.15 12.58
CA VAL A 27 4.45 -0.90 13.23
C VAL A 27 3.43 0.12 13.72
N ALA A 28 2.21 0.08 13.19
CA ALA A 28 1.15 0.92 13.72
C ALA A 28 0.84 0.42 15.15
N SER A 29 1.12 1.28 16.14
CA SER A 29 0.92 1.20 17.60
C SER A 29 0.15 -0.04 18.14
N PRO A 30 0.54 -0.57 19.32
CA PRO A 30 0.76 -2.00 19.64
C PRO A 30 -0.46 -2.92 19.63
N VAL A 31 -1.64 -2.40 19.29
CA VAL A 31 -2.91 -3.15 19.19
C VAL A 31 -3.25 -3.46 17.73
N SER A 32 -2.65 -2.75 16.76
CA SER A 32 -2.92 -2.99 15.36
C SER A 32 -1.99 -4.09 14.83
N SER A 33 -2.57 -5.12 14.23
CA SER A 33 -1.83 -6.18 13.54
C SER A 33 -1.33 -5.69 12.18
N ASN A 34 -0.87 -4.44 12.06
CA ASN A 34 -0.60 -3.80 10.78
C ASN A 34 0.63 -2.87 10.83
N ILE A 35 1.15 -2.55 9.65
CA ILE A 35 2.28 -1.63 9.45
C ILE A 35 1.81 -0.45 8.60
N SER A 36 2.42 0.72 8.81
CA SER A 36 2.39 1.86 7.90
C SER A 36 3.67 1.86 7.06
N VAL A 37 3.52 2.13 5.76
CA VAL A 37 4.60 2.10 4.77
C VAL A 37 4.69 3.45 4.05
N LYS A 38 5.92 3.95 3.91
CA LYS A 38 6.24 5.12 3.10
C LYS A 38 7.01 4.72 1.85
N ILE A 39 6.54 5.16 0.68
CA ILE A 39 7.19 4.96 -0.63
C ILE A 39 7.60 6.32 -1.20
N VAL A 40 8.83 6.42 -1.71
CA VAL A 40 9.38 7.63 -2.33
C VAL A 40 9.89 7.37 -3.74
N ASP A 41 9.98 8.41 -4.56
CA ASP A 41 10.67 8.33 -5.86
C ASP A 41 12.20 8.42 -5.71
N GLU A 42 12.92 8.38 -6.84
CA GLU A 42 14.39 8.54 -6.89
C GLU A 42 14.90 9.92 -6.43
N TYR A 43 14.02 10.92 -6.30
CA TYR A 43 14.30 12.26 -5.80
C TYR A 43 13.82 12.46 -4.35
N ASN A 44 13.47 11.37 -3.66
CA ASN A 44 12.96 11.36 -2.29
C ASN A 44 11.61 12.09 -2.12
N ARG A 45 10.81 12.23 -3.19
CA ARG A 45 9.44 12.76 -3.13
C ARG A 45 8.49 11.66 -2.71
N THR A 46 7.60 11.96 -1.77
CA THR A 46 6.59 11.00 -1.28
C THR A 46 5.61 10.61 -2.38
N LEU A 47 5.49 9.30 -2.65
CA LEU A 47 4.52 8.70 -3.57
C LEU A 47 3.38 7.98 -2.82
N LEU A 48 3.71 7.45 -1.64
CA LEU A 48 2.75 6.88 -0.69
C LEU A 48 3.23 7.22 0.72
N GLU A 49 2.30 7.68 1.54
CA GLU A 49 2.49 7.92 2.96
C GLU A 49 1.37 7.18 3.70
N ASP A 50 1.71 6.60 4.84
CA ASP A 50 0.78 5.88 5.71
C ASP A 50 -0.04 4.77 5.04
N GLY A 51 0.56 4.07 4.07
CA GLY A 51 -0.07 2.90 3.45
C GLY A 51 -0.10 1.71 4.41
N LEU A 52 -1.31 1.21 4.72
CA LEU A 52 -1.50 0.02 5.57
C LEU A 52 -1.56 -1.25 4.73
N LEU A 53 -1.17 -2.41 5.25
CA LEU A 53 -1.43 -3.67 4.53
C LEU A 53 -2.92 -3.98 4.56
N THR A 54 -3.50 -4.39 3.43
CA THR A 54 -4.89 -4.89 3.37
C THR A 54 -5.06 -6.11 4.29
N TYR A 55 -4.00 -6.93 4.39
CA TYR A 55 -3.95 -8.09 5.25
C TYR A 55 -3.02 -7.83 6.45
N GLY A 56 -3.51 -8.03 7.66
CA GLY A 56 -2.68 -7.86 8.86
C GLY A 56 -1.44 -8.76 8.87
N ILE A 57 -0.37 -8.33 9.56
CA ILE A 57 0.97 -8.95 9.54
C ILE A 57 0.99 -10.42 9.99
N TYR A 58 0.00 -10.86 10.77
CA TYR A 58 -0.12 -12.24 11.25
C TYR A 58 -0.87 -13.17 10.28
N SER A 59 -1.47 -12.61 9.23
CA SER A 59 -2.05 -13.40 8.14
C SER A 59 -0.97 -13.79 7.14
N SER A 60 -1.10 -14.95 6.49
CA SER A 60 -0.11 -15.40 5.49
C SER A 60 0.15 -14.35 4.39
N PRO A 61 -0.86 -13.71 3.77
CA PRO A 61 -0.62 -12.66 2.78
C PRO A 61 0.09 -11.44 3.38
N GLY A 62 -0.32 -11.00 4.59
CA GLY A 62 0.30 -9.85 5.26
C GLY A 62 1.77 -10.08 5.62
N THR A 63 2.12 -11.27 6.13
CA THR A 63 3.51 -11.64 6.43
C THR A 63 4.37 -11.64 5.16
N GLN A 64 3.83 -12.13 4.03
CA GLN A 64 4.54 -12.13 2.75
C GLN A 64 4.78 -10.71 2.23
N LEU A 65 3.76 -9.84 2.28
CA LEU A 65 3.89 -8.44 1.87
C LEU A 65 4.91 -7.69 2.74
N LEU A 66 4.87 -7.89 4.06
CA LEU A 66 5.86 -7.32 4.98
C LEU A 66 7.27 -7.76 4.60
N ARG A 67 7.50 -9.05 4.34
CA ARG A 67 8.82 -9.56 3.97
C ARG A 67 9.35 -8.93 2.67
N VAL A 68 8.49 -8.71 1.68
CA VAL A 68 8.88 -8.03 0.43
C VAL A 68 9.28 -6.59 0.70
N LEU A 69 8.55 -5.87 1.56
CA LEU A 69 8.88 -4.50 1.97
C LEU A 69 10.22 -4.43 2.71
N GLU A 70 10.45 -5.34 3.65
CA GLU A 70 11.71 -5.42 4.40
C GLU A 70 12.90 -5.66 3.46
N LEU A 71 12.77 -6.62 2.54
CA LEU A 71 13.80 -6.89 1.53
C LEU A 71 14.04 -5.68 0.64
N ALA A 72 12.97 -5.00 0.21
CA ALA A 72 13.08 -3.81 -0.61
C ALA A 72 13.79 -2.65 0.12
N LEU A 73 13.50 -2.47 1.41
CA LEU A 73 14.13 -1.46 2.27
C LEU A 73 15.62 -1.77 2.48
N ILE A 74 15.96 -3.00 2.88
CA ILE A 74 17.34 -3.41 3.18
C ILE A 74 18.23 -3.34 1.95
N HIS A 75 17.71 -3.76 0.79
CA HIS A 75 18.48 -3.85 -0.46
C HIS A 75 18.29 -2.64 -1.38
N ASN A 76 17.58 -1.60 -0.92
CA ASN A 76 17.25 -0.42 -1.72
C ASN A 76 16.68 -0.78 -3.10
N LYS A 77 15.72 -1.71 -3.13
CA LYS A 77 15.08 -2.16 -4.37
C LYS A 77 13.82 -1.35 -4.63
N LYS A 78 13.58 -1.05 -5.91
CA LYS A 78 12.35 -0.39 -6.35
C LYS A 78 11.20 -1.40 -6.25
N VAL A 79 10.04 -0.96 -5.77
CA VAL A 79 8.82 -1.76 -5.67
C VAL A 79 7.71 -1.12 -6.49
N LYS A 80 6.80 -1.95 -7.01
CA LYS A 80 5.48 -1.54 -7.46
C LYS A 80 4.47 -1.92 -6.38
N VAL A 81 3.74 -0.93 -5.88
CA VAL A 81 2.72 -1.10 -4.85
C VAL A 81 1.36 -0.86 -5.50
N THR A 82 0.49 -1.86 -5.44
CA THR A 82 -0.93 -1.72 -5.80
C THR A 82 -1.75 -1.51 -4.54
N LYS A 83 -2.63 -0.52 -4.58
CA LYS A 83 -3.37 -0.02 -3.43
C LYS A 83 -4.80 0.32 -3.79
N HIS A 84 -5.68 0.32 -2.81
CA HIS A 84 -7.01 0.91 -2.87
C HIS A 84 -7.21 1.89 -1.70
N ILE A 85 -8.26 2.70 -1.80
CA ILE A 85 -8.68 3.60 -0.73
C ILE A 85 -10.03 3.12 -0.22
N HIS A 86 -10.10 2.84 1.08
CA HIS A 86 -11.34 2.49 1.77
C HIS A 86 -11.50 3.41 2.98
N GLU A 87 -12.63 4.12 3.06
CA GLU A 87 -12.93 5.09 4.13
C GLU A 87 -11.82 6.13 4.35
N GLY A 88 -11.18 6.60 3.26
CA GLY A 88 -10.08 7.57 3.32
C GLY A 88 -8.74 7.00 3.78
N THR A 89 -8.68 5.71 4.11
CA THR A 89 -7.44 5.00 4.45
C THR A 89 -6.89 4.31 3.20
N THR A 90 -5.57 4.41 2.98
CA THR A 90 -4.91 3.71 1.88
C THR A 90 -4.46 2.33 2.32
N PHE A 91 -4.93 1.30 1.62
CA PHE A 91 -4.57 -0.09 1.85
C PHE A 91 -3.74 -0.64 0.69
N ILE A 92 -2.74 -1.44 1.03
CA ILE A 92 -1.79 -2.07 0.13
C ILE A 92 -2.20 -3.52 -0.09
N ASP A 93 -2.63 -3.81 -1.32
CA ASP A 93 -3.10 -5.13 -1.72
C ASP A 93 -1.97 -6.04 -2.18
N HIS A 94 -1.02 -5.46 -2.90
CA HIS A 94 0.03 -6.20 -3.57
C HIS A 94 1.31 -5.39 -3.71
N ILE A 95 2.44 -6.08 -3.65
CA ILE A 95 3.78 -5.50 -3.76
C ILE A 95 4.63 -6.42 -4.63
N ALA A 96 5.22 -5.86 -5.69
CA ALA A 96 6.17 -6.53 -6.55
C ALA A 96 7.52 -5.83 -6.52
N LEU A 97 8.61 -6.59 -6.44
CA LEU A 97 9.97 -6.04 -6.65
C LEU A 97 10.15 -5.72 -8.13
N LEU A 98 10.75 -4.57 -8.42
CA LEU A 98 11.13 -4.14 -9.77
C LEU A 98 12.66 -4.20 -9.88
N GLY A 99 13.16 -4.98 -10.83
CA GLY A 99 14.59 -5.22 -11.06
C GLY A 99 15.05 -6.59 -10.57
N ASP A 100 16.09 -7.10 -11.24
CA ASP A 100 16.23 -8.49 -11.72
C ASP A 100 15.87 -9.65 -10.77
N LEU A 101 15.02 -10.55 -11.32
CA LEU A 101 15.19 -11.99 -11.13
C LEU A 101 16.59 -12.34 -11.61
N ILE A 102 17.47 -12.74 -10.69
CA ILE A 102 18.71 -13.42 -11.02
C ILE A 102 18.37 -14.77 -11.68
#